data_AF-A0A061RFS1-F1
#
_entry.id   AF-A0A061RFS1-F1
#
_cell.length_a   1.000
_cell.length_b   1.000
_cell.length_c   1.000
_cell.angle_alpha   90.00
_cell.angle_beta   90.00
_cell.angle_gamma   90.00
#
_symmetry.space_group_name_H-M   'P 1'
#
loop_
_entity.id
_entity.type
_entity.pdbx_description
1 polymer ?
#
loop_
_entity_poly.entity_id
_entity_poly.type
_entity_poly.pdbx_seq_one_letter_code
_entity_poly.pdbx_strand_id
1 'polypeptide(L)'
;VSQPTSLPNHGVKVVFVDLENTKLELLEPLGDNSPVTKYLEKNPSGGLHHLCFEVSDVKAGIASVQKHVRTLTPEPKVGAHEKPVVFLHPKDCQGVLIELEEQ
;
A
#
# COMPACT_ATOMS: atom_id res chain seq x y z
N VAL A 1 -16.39 -9.87 4.56
CA VAL A 1 -16.06 -8.52 5.08
C VAL A 1 -15.66 -8.65 6.53
N SER A 2 -14.45 -8.22 6.90
CA SER A 2 -13.93 -8.30 8.27
C SER A 2 -14.54 -7.24 9.19
N GLN A 3 -14.28 -7.36 10.50
CA GLN A 3 -14.48 -6.25 11.43
C GLN A 3 -13.38 -5.17 11.22
N PRO A 4 -13.67 -3.88 11.49
CA PRO A 4 -12.65 -2.85 11.45
C PRO A 4 -11.53 -3.10 12.45
N THR A 5 -10.29 -3.02 11.99
CA THR A 5 -9.09 -3.21 12.81
C THR A 5 -8.21 -1.97 12.74
N SER A 6 -7.86 -1.43 13.91
CA SER A 6 -6.93 -0.30 14.00
C SER A 6 -5.50 -0.79 13.85
N LEU A 7 -4.74 -0.14 12.97
CA LEU A 7 -3.31 -0.37 12.75
C LEU A 7 -2.53 0.92 13.07
N PRO A 8 -2.27 1.23 14.37
CA PRO A 8 -1.68 2.50 14.77
C PRO A 8 -0.31 2.78 14.13
N ASN A 9 0.51 1.75 13.96
CA ASN A 9 1.85 1.86 13.34
C ASN A 9 1.78 2.26 11.85
N HIS A 10 0.65 2.01 11.19
CA HIS A 10 0.40 2.36 9.80
C HIS A 10 -0.48 3.60 9.66
N GLY A 11 -0.99 4.15 10.77
CA GLY A 11 -1.87 5.32 10.79
C GLY A 11 -3.19 5.09 10.06
N VAL A 12 -3.70 3.86 10.03
CA VAL A 12 -4.99 3.53 9.39
C VAL A 12 -5.83 2.59 10.25
N LYS A 13 -7.14 2.65 10.07
CA LYS A 13 -8.07 1.58 10.41
C LYS A 13 -8.49 0.90 9.11
N VAL A 14 -8.45 -0.43 9.08
CA VAL A 14 -8.70 -1.22 7.86
C VAL A 14 -9.90 -2.15 8.03
N VAL A 15 -10.65 -2.32 6.95
CA VAL A 15 -11.62 -3.40 6.75
C VAL A 15 -11.24 -4.17 5.49
N PHE A 16 -11.24 -5.49 5.57
CA PHE A 16 -10.96 -6.37 4.44
C PHE A 16 -12.26 -6.90 3.84
N VAL A 17 -12.38 -6.80 2.51
CA VAL A 17 -13.40 -7.50 1.73
C VAL A 17 -12.73 -8.61 0.96
N ASP A 18 -12.86 -9.83 1.45
CA ASP A 18 -12.35 -11.02 0.78
C ASP A 18 -13.18 -11.32 -0.48
N LEU A 19 -12.50 -11.41 -1.61
CA LEU A 19 -13.00 -11.97 -2.87
C LEU A 19 -12.33 -13.33 -3.10
N GLU A 20 -12.80 -14.07 -4.11
CA GLU A 20 -12.25 -15.40 -4.41
C GLU A 20 -10.75 -15.37 -4.76
N ASN A 21 -10.31 -14.33 -5.46
CA ASN A 21 -8.96 -14.22 -6.02
C ASN A 21 -8.10 -13.09 -5.43
N THR A 22 -8.68 -12.21 -4.62
CA THR A 22 -7.98 -11.03 -4.08
C THR A 22 -8.73 -10.44 -2.88
N LYS A 23 -8.23 -9.35 -2.31
CA LYS A 23 -8.88 -8.61 -1.23
C LYS A 23 -9.02 -7.15 -1.62
N LEU A 24 -10.08 -6.51 -1.15
CA LEU A 24 -10.15 -5.06 -1.10
C LEU A 24 -9.86 -4.59 0.32
N GLU A 25 -8.99 -3.59 0.44
CA GLU A 25 -8.69 -2.92 1.70
C GLU A 25 -9.37 -1.57 1.75
N LEU A 26 -10.32 -1.42 2.67
CA LEU A 26 -10.98 -0.16 2.94
C LEU A 26 -10.20 0.55 4.06
N LEU A 27 -9.57 1.66 3.71
CA LEU A 27 -8.69 2.41 4.60
C LEU A 27 -9.38 3.67 5.12
N GLU A 28 -9.43 3.80 6.44
CA GLU A 28 -9.84 5.01 7.15
C GLU A 28 -8.60 5.61 7.85
N PRO A 29 -8.37 6.94 7.79
CA PRO A 29 -7.25 7.55 8.47
C PRO A 29 -7.35 7.38 9.98
N LEU A 30 -6.23 7.05 10.63
CA LEU A 30 -6.12 6.92 12.08
C LEU A 30 -4.98 7.80 12.60
N GLY A 31 -5.35 8.80 13.40
CA GLY A 31 -4.42 9.79 13.95
C GLY A 31 -4.03 10.90 12.95
N ASP A 32 -3.40 11.95 13.46
CA ASP A 32 -3.16 13.20 12.72
C ASP A 32 -2.16 13.05 11.56
N ASN A 33 -1.31 12.02 11.60
CA ASN A 33 -0.25 11.77 10.62
C ASN A 33 -0.56 10.58 9.68
N SER A 34 -1.84 10.25 9.49
CA SER A 34 -2.22 9.14 8.61
C SER A 34 -1.71 9.35 7.17
N PRO A 35 -1.13 8.31 6.54
CA PRO A 35 -0.59 8.41 5.18
C PRO A 35 -1.68 8.71 4.12
N VAL A 36 -2.94 8.38 4.41
CA VAL A 36 -4.06 8.56 3.46
C VAL A 36 -4.81 9.89 3.64
N THR A 37 -4.51 10.68 4.68
CA THR A 37 -5.20 11.97 4.94
C THR A 37 -5.15 12.90 3.72
N LYS A 38 -3.94 13.17 3.21
CA LYS A 38 -3.75 14.06 2.05
C LYS A 38 -4.42 13.54 0.77
N TYR A 39 -4.58 12.23 0.65
CA TYR A 39 -5.30 11.64 -0.47
C TYR A 39 -6.80 11.95 -0.36
N LEU A 40 -7.39 11.77 0.81
CA LEU A 40 -8.81 12.04 1.06
C LEU A 40 -9.15 13.53 1.01
N GLU A 41 -8.25 14.42 1.43
CA GLU A 41 -8.43 15.87 1.25
C GLU A 41 -8.58 16.26 -0.22
N LYS A 42 -7.82 15.59 -1.10
CA LYS A 42 -7.90 15.79 -2.56
C LYS A 42 -9.06 15.04 -3.20
N ASN A 43 -9.52 13.96 -2.58
CA ASN A 43 -10.55 13.06 -3.08
C ASN A 43 -11.61 12.82 -1.98
N PRO A 44 -12.49 13.80 -1.71
CA PRO A 44 -13.39 13.75 -0.54
C PRO A 44 -14.42 12.62 -0.59
N SER A 45 -14.71 12.07 -1.78
CA SER A 45 -15.58 10.91 -1.96
C SER A 45 -14.84 9.56 -1.83
N GLY A 46 -13.53 9.57 -1.53
CA GLY A 46 -12.67 8.39 -1.57
C GLY A 46 -12.20 8.03 -2.99
N GLY A 47 -11.60 6.85 -3.13
CA GLY A 47 -11.15 6.30 -4.42
C GLY A 47 -10.10 5.21 -4.27
N LEU A 48 -9.63 4.67 -5.41
CA LEU A 48 -8.57 3.67 -5.44
C LEU A 48 -7.21 4.30 -5.11
N HIS A 49 -6.66 3.98 -3.92
CA HIS A 49 -5.40 4.57 -3.44
C HIS A 49 -4.16 3.92 -4.07
N HIS A 50 -4.08 2.60 -4.06
CA HIS A 50 -2.95 1.83 -4.59
C HIS A 50 -3.37 0.40 -4.95
N LEU A 51 -2.48 -0.31 -5.63
CA LEU A 51 -2.57 -1.74 -5.89
C LEU A 51 -1.38 -2.44 -5.25
N CYS A 52 -1.60 -3.58 -4.60
CA CYS A 52 -0.55 -4.40 -4.00
C CYS A 52 -0.37 -5.69 -4.82
N PHE A 53 0.88 -6.02 -5.13
CA PHE A 53 1.25 -7.26 -5.81
C PHE A 53 2.26 -8.03 -4.98
N GLU A 54 2.00 -9.33 -4.85
CA GLU A 54 2.91 -10.24 -4.18
C GLU A 54 4.15 -10.54 -5.03
N VAL A 55 5.30 -10.59 -4.36
CA VAL A 55 6.58 -11.02 -4.92
C VAL A 55 7.25 -12.03 -4.00
N SER A 56 8.03 -12.95 -4.54
CA SER A 56 8.70 -13.98 -3.73
C SER A 56 9.83 -13.45 -2.85
N ASP A 57 10.47 -12.35 -3.27
CA ASP A 57 11.52 -11.65 -2.53
C ASP A 57 11.42 -10.15 -2.89
N VAL A 58 11.12 -9.30 -1.91
CA VAL A 58 10.90 -7.87 -2.16
C VAL A 58 12.18 -7.15 -2.59
N LYS A 59 13.35 -7.58 -2.10
CA LYS A 59 14.64 -6.98 -2.46
C LYS A 59 15.02 -7.34 -3.89
N ALA A 60 14.77 -8.58 -4.30
CA ALA A 60 14.92 -9.00 -5.69
C ALA A 60 13.94 -8.24 -6.60
N GLY A 61 12.70 -8.05 -6.15
CA GLY A 61 11.69 -7.23 -6.82
C GLY A 61 12.18 -5.80 -7.07
N ILE A 62 12.64 -5.11 -6.03
CA ILE A 62 13.25 -3.77 -6.12
C ILE A 62 14.41 -3.77 -7.13
N ALA A 63 15.32 -4.74 -7.00
CA ALA A 63 16.50 -4.81 -7.84
C ALA A 63 16.19 -4.96 -9.34
N SER A 64 15.07 -5.63 -9.67
CA SER A 64 14.61 -5.82 -11.04
C SER A 64 14.02 -4.55 -11.67
N VAL A 65 13.37 -3.69 -10.88
CA VAL A 65 12.66 -2.50 -11.39
C VAL A 65 13.42 -1.19 -11.22
N GLN A 66 14.39 -1.11 -10.30
CA GLN A 66 15.08 0.13 -9.91
C GLN A 66 15.76 0.90 -11.06
N LYS A 67 16.09 0.24 -12.17
CA LYS A 67 16.67 0.89 -13.37
C LYS A 67 15.64 1.73 -14.15
N HIS A 68 14.36 1.45 -13.96
CA HIS A 68 13.26 2.01 -14.74
C HIS A 68 12.20 2.70 -13.89
N VAL A 69 12.08 2.30 -12.62
CA VAL A 69 11.01 2.73 -11.71
C VAL A 69 11.63 3.19 -10.39
N ARG A 70 11.27 4.40 -9.94
CA ARG A 70 11.67 4.88 -8.62
C ARG A 70 10.87 4.17 -7.53
N THR A 71 11.54 3.79 -6.45
CA THR A 71 10.86 3.41 -5.21
C THR A 71 10.64 4.65 -4.34
N LEU A 72 9.60 4.63 -3.50
CA LEU A 72 9.36 5.70 -2.51
C LEU A 72 10.32 5.63 -1.33
N THR A 73 10.80 4.42 -1.01
CA THR A 73 11.83 4.19 0.01
C THR A 73 12.94 3.30 -0.55
N PRO A 74 14.20 3.51 -0.12
CA PRO A 74 15.32 2.70 -0.61
C PRO A 74 15.27 1.26 -0.07
N GLU A 75 14.78 1.09 1.16
CA GLU A 75 14.65 -0.21 1.83
C GLU A 75 13.18 -0.58 2.03
N PRO A 76 12.85 -1.90 2.01
CA PRO A 76 11.54 -2.39 2.41
C PRO A 76 11.19 -2.00 3.85
N LYS A 77 9.92 -1.80 4.12
CA LYS A 77 9.36 -1.59 5.46
C LYS A 77 8.41 -2.72 5.81
N VAL A 78 8.04 -2.86 7.08
CA VAL A 78 6.97 -3.80 7.47
C VAL A 78 5.63 -3.17 7.09
N GLY A 79 4.85 -3.88 6.28
CA GLY A 79 3.50 -3.52 5.82
C GLY A 79 2.41 -3.94 6.80
N ALA A 80 1.15 -3.70 6.42
CA ALA A 80 -0.01 -3.95 7.28
C ALA A 80 -0.22 -5.44 7.62
N HIS A 81 0.30 -6.34 6.78
CA HIS A 81 0.27 -7.79 6.99
C HIS A 81 1.51 -8.34 7.71
N GLU A 82 2.31 -7.47 8.33
CA GLU A 82 3.58 -7.83 9.00
C GLU A 82 4.66 -8.37 8.04
N LYS A 83 4.49 -8.17 6.73
CA LYS A 83 5.44 -8.59 5.69
C LYS A 83 6.26 -7.43 5.16
N PRO A 84 7.46 -7.68 4.59
CA PRO A 84 8.23 -6.65 3.89
C PRO A 84 7.49 -6.09 2.67
N VAL A 85 7.41 -4.76 2.58
CA VAL A 85 6.76 -4.02 1.48
C VAL A 85 7.61 -2.86 0.98
N VAL A 86 7.41 -2.48 -0.29
CA VAL A 86 7.95 -1.24 -0.89
C VAL A 86 6.94 -0.64 -1.84
N PHE A 87 6.91 0.69 -1.93
CA PHE A 87 6.06 1.41 -2.88
C PHE A 87 6.84 1.90 -4.08
N LEU A 88 6.27 1.76 -5.27
CA LEU A 88 6.77 2.26 -6.54
C LEU A 88 6.14 3.62 -6.85
N HIS A 89 6.93 4.55 -7.38
CA HIS A 89 6.49 5.92 -7.60
C HIS A 89 5.47 6.00 -8.75
N PRO A 90 4.28 6.63 -8.55
CA PRO A 90 3.20 6.60 -9.53
C PRO A 90 3.54 7.27 -10.87
N LYS A 91 4.44 8.26 -10.87
CA LYS A 91 4.98 8.88 -12.11
C LYS A 91 5.64 7.88 -13.07
N ASP A 92 6.15 6.76 -12.56
CA ASP A 92 6.78 5.72 -13.37
C ASP A 92 5.81 4.54 -13.62
N CYS A 93 4.61 4.59 -13.03
CA CYS A 93 3.57 3.56 -13.05
C CYS A 93 2.24 4.11 -13.61
N GLN A 94 2.30 5.03 -14.58
CA GLN A 94 1.13 5.63 -15.26
C GLN A 94 0.07 6.23 -14.30
N GLY A 95 0.51 6.79 -13.18
CA GLY A 95 -0.36 7.45 -12.20
C GLY A 95 -0.85 6.54 -11.08
N VAL A 96 -0.56 5.24 -11.11
CA VAL A 96 -0.96 4.28 -10.08
C VAL A 96 0.14 4.11 -9.05
N LEU A 97 -0.18 4.25 -7.77
CA LEU A 97 0.72 3.86 -6.69
C LEU A 97 0.71 2.33 -6.59
N ILE A 98 1.88 1.70 -6.74
CA ILE A 98 2.02 0.24 -6.67
C ILE A 98 2.80 -0.13 -5.41
N GLU A 99 2.30 -1.09 -4.65
CA GLU A 99 2.99 -1.76 -3.55
C GLU A 99 3.47 -3.13 -4.03
N LEU A 100 4.71 -3.48 -3.70
CA LEU A 100 5.21 -4.85 -3.77
C LEU A 100 5.31 -5.38 -2.34
N GLU A 101 4.63 -6.48 -2.06
CA GLU A 101 4.64 -7.17 -0.76
C GLU A 101 5.28 -8.55 -0.92
N GLU A 102 6.14 -8.94 0.01
CA GLU A 102 6.70 -10.29 0.03
C GLU A 102 5.65 -11.34 0.40
N GLN A 103 5.67 -12.52 -0.23
CA GLN A 103 4.72 -13.62 0.03
C GLN A 103 4.78 -14.20 1.45
#